data_AF-A0A967NVJ9-F1
#
_entry.id   AF-A0A967NVJ9-F1
#
_cell.length_a   1.000
_cell.length_b   1.000
_cell.length_c   1.000
_cell.angle_alpha   90.00
_cell.angle_beta   90.00
_cell.angle_gamma   90.00
#
_symmetry.space_group_name_H-M   'P 1'
#
loop_
_entity.id
_entity.type
_entity.pdbx_description
1 polymer ?
#
loop_
_entity_poly.entity_id
_entity_poly.type
_entity_poly.pdbx_seq_one_letter_code
_entity_poly.pdbx_strand_id
1 'polypeptide(L)'
;GVTITDYDGQQDGASGVTIQADGKIIIGGFVTESLSSGSTRTLIGIARYNSDGSLDDAFGHNGFAADVEGIANDILIQQDGKIIASGSALLRYLP
;
A
#
# COMPACT_ATOMS: atom_id res chain seq x y z
N GLY A 1 -6.44 -2.18 -19.62
CA GLY A 1 -7.58 -2.62 -18.81
C GLY A 1 -7.73 -1.71 -17.62
N VAL A 2 -8.73 -1.95 -16.77
CA VAL A 2 -8.85 -1.31 -15.45
C VAL A 2 -8.56 -2.39 -14.42
N THR A 3 -7.67 -2.11 -13.47
CA THR A 3 -7.41 -2.95 -12.30
C THR A 3 -8.12 -2.33 -11.11
N ILE A 4 -8.87 -3.14 -10.38
CA ILE A 4 -9.48 -2.80 -9.09
C ILE A 4 -8.93 -3.78 -8.09
N THR A 5 -8.63 -3.29 -6.89
CA THR A 5 -8.01 -4.06 -5.84
C THR A 5 -8.77 -3.80 -4.56
N ASP A 6 -9.01 -4.88 -3.82
CA ASP A 6 -9.73 -4.92 -2.56
C ASP A 6 -8.85 -5.69 -1.58
N TYR A 7 -8.56 -5.09 -0.43
CA TYR A 7 -7.66 -5.70 0.56
C TYR A 7 -8.38 -6.74 1.42
N ASP A 8 -9.57 -6.42 1.95
CA ASP A 8 -10.30 -7.29 2.89
C ASP A 8 -11.84 -7.09 2.83
N GLY A 9 -12.38 -6.60 1.71
CA GLY A 9 -13.81 -6.36 1.53
C GLY A 9 -14.36 -5.17 2.32
N GLN A 10 -13.46 -4.31 2.83
CA GLN A 10 -13.80 -3.10 3.57
C GLN A 10 -13.50 -1.85 2.75
N GLN A 11 -13.60 -0.67 3.38
CA GLN A 11 -13.24 0.57 2.73
C GLN A 11 -11.73 0.74 2.65
N ASP A 12 -11.23 0.83 1.43
CA ASP A 12 -9.85 1.18 1.11
C ASP A 12 -9.80 2.53 0.39
N GLY A 13 -8.66 3.22 0.47
CA GLY A 13 -8.46 4.50 -0.19
C GLY A 13 -7.02 4.73 -0.60
N ALA A 14 -6.83 5.26 -1.79
CA ALA A 14 -5.53 5.67 -2.31
C ALA A 14 -5.36 7.18 -2.23
N SER A 15 -4.23 7.65 -1.72
CA SER A 15 -3.87 9.06 -1.63
C SER A 15 -2.68 9.43 -2.53
N GLY A 16 -1.84 8.45 -2.88
CA GLY A 16 -0.65 8.68 -3.69
C GLY A 16 -0.28 7.51 -4.59
N VAL A 17 0.44 7.83 -5.66
CA VAL A 17 0.97 6.88 -6.63
C VAL A 17 2.37 7.29 -7.06
N THR A 18 3.26 6.32 -7.24
CA THR A 18 4.62 6.54 -7.74
C THR A 18 5.13 5.29 -8.48
N ILE A 19 6.24 5.41 -9.20
CA ILE A 19 6.79 4.36 -10.07
C ILE A 19 8.25 4.09 -9.67
N GLN A 20 8.57 2.82 -9.43
CA GLN A 20 9.94 2.36 -9.17
C GLN A 20 10.77 2.38 -10.46
N ALA A 21 12.10 2.39 -10.32
CA ALA A 21 13.01 2.45 -11.48
C ALA A 21 12.88 1.25 -12.43
N ASP A 22 12.35 0.12 -11.94
CA ASP A 22 12.08 -1.10 -12.72
C ASP A 22 10.69 -1.12 -13.38
N GLY A 23 9.93 -0.02 -13.28
CA GLY A 23 8.61 0.14 -13.88
C GLY A 23 7.45 -0.39 -13.04
N LYS A 24 7.69 -0.93 -11.84
CA LYS A 24 6.61 -1.29 -10.92
C LYS A 24 5.90 -0.05 -10.39
N ILE A 25 4.60 -0.16 -10.17
CA ILE A 25 3.74 0.92 -9.71
C ILE A 25 3.46 0.71 -8.23
N ILE A 26 3.65 1.75 -7.43
CA ILE A 26 3.31 1.76 -6.00
C ILE A 26 2.09 2.66 -5.82
N ILE A 27 1.07 2.13 -5.16
CA ILE A 27 -0.09 2.90 -4.70
C ILE A 27 -0.09 2.86 -3.18
N GLY A 28 -0.38 4.00 -2.55
CA GLY A 28 -0.43 4.11 -1.10
C GLY A 28 -1.61 4.93 -0.62
N GLY A 29 -1.99 4.67 0.63
CA GLY A 29 -3.08 5.36 1.31
C GLY A 29 -3.46 4.61 2.59
N PHE A 30 -4.69 4.10 2.65
CA PHE A 30 -5.16 3.28 3.75
C PHE A 30 -5.95 2.06 3.27
N VAL A 31 -5.89 1.00 4.06
CA VAL A 31 -6.77 -0.17 3.96
C VAL A 31 -7.47 -0.39 5.29
N THR A 32 -8.64 -1.00 5.25
CA THR A 32 -9.37 -1.37 6.47
C THR A 32 -9.38 -2.89 6.62
N GLU A 33 -8.90 -3.38 7.75
CA GLU A 33 -8.85 -4.81 8.05
C GLU A 33 -9.93 -5.18 9.06
N SER A 34 -10.60 -6.32 8.83
CA SER A 34 -11.54 -6.94 9.73
C SER A 34 -10.81 -7.80 10.77
N LEU A 35 -11.09 -7.58 12.04
CA LEU A 35 -10.52 -8.36 13.14
C LEU A 35 -11.45 -9.48 13.56
N SER A 36 -10.89 -10.55 14.12
CA SER A 36 -11.65 -11.69 14.66
C SER A 36 -12.65 -11.32 15.77
N SER A 37 -12.45 -10.18 16.42
CA SER A 37 -13.37 -9.58 17.39
C SER A 37 -14.65 -9.01 16.78
N GLY A 38 -14.74 -8.88 15.45
CA GLY A 38 -15.83 -8.21 14.74
C GLY A 38 -15.67 -6.69 14.64
N SER A 39 -14.56 -6.12 15.13
CA SER A 39 -14.19 -4.73 14.92
C SER A 39 -13.29 -4.59 13.68
N THR A 40 -13.07 -3.36 13.22
CA THR A 40 -12.09 -3.06 12.16
C THR A 40 -10.95 -2.19 12.68
N ARG A 41 -9.84 -2.17 11.95
CA ARG A 41 -8.76 -1.18 12.12
C ARG A 41 -8.31 -0.64 10.78
N THR A 42 -7.87 0.61 10.76
CA THR A 42 -7.36 1.26 9.55
C THR A 42 -5.84 1.27 9.57
N LEU A 43 -5.24 0.74 8.52
CA LEU A 43 -3.81 0.53 8.36
C LEU A 43 -3.31 1.37 7.19
N ILE A 44 -2.06 1.82 7.25
CA ILE A 44 -1.38 2.37 6.09
C ILE A 44 -1.22 1.23 5.09
N GLY A 45 -1.96 1.31 3.99
CA GLY A 45 -1.93 0.33 2.92
C GLY A 45 -1.01 0.77 1.80
N ILE A 46 -0.07 -0.11 1.42
CA ILE A 46 0.76 0.03 0.23
C ILE A 46 0.51 -1.17 -0.66
N ALA A 47 0.10 -0.95 -1.90
CA ALA A 47 -0.03 -1.98 -2.93
C ALA A 47 1.06 -1.80 -3.99
N ARG A 48 1.63 -2.90 -4.48
CA ARG A 48 2.58 -2.89 -5.60
C ARG A 48 2.02 -3.66 -6.79
N TYR A 49 2.14 -3.05 -7.96
CA TYR A 49 1.74 -3.63 -9.24
C TYR A 49 2.95 -3.76 -10.16
N ASN A 50 2.93 -4.78 -11.00
CA ASN A 50 3.81 -4.90 -12.14
C ASN A 50 3.53 -3.77 -13.16
N SER A 51 4.46 -3.55 -14.08
CA SER A 51 4.35 -2.50 -15.11
C SER A 51 3.15 -2.69 -16.05
N ASP A 52 2.59 -3.91 -16.11
CA ASP A 52 1.39 -4.23 -16.88
C ASP A 52 0.07 -3.99 -16.11
N GLY A 53 0.16 -3.56 -14.85
CA GLY A 53 -0.98 -3.29 -13.97
C GLY A 53 -1.53 -4.51 -13.24
N SER A 54 -0.90 -5.69 -13.36
CA SER A 54 -1.19 -6.85 -12.49
C SER A 54 -0.61 -6.63 -11.10
N LEU A 55 -1.25 -7.17 -10.07
CA LEU A 55 -0.73 -7.10 -8.69
C LEU A 55 0.57 -7.91 -8.59
N ASP A 56 1.58 -7.37 -7.90
CA ASP A 56 2.86 -8.05 -7.70
C ASP A 56 2.79 -8.93 -6.45
N ASP A 57 2.35 -10.17 -6.60
CA ASP A 57 2.17 -11.13 -5.48
C ASP A 57 3.46 -11.41 -4.68
N ALA A 58 4.64 -11.05 -5.22
CA ALA A 58 5.92 -11.18 -4.52
C ALA A 58 6.22 -10.00 -3.56
N PHE A 59 5.40 -8.95 -3.54
CA PHE A 59 5.53 -7.84 -2.61
C PHE A 59 4.73 -8.08 -1.33
N GLY A 60 5.39 -7.97 -0.18
CA GLY A 60 4.74 -8.08 1.13
C GLY A 60 3.89 -9.34 1.26
N HIS A 61 2.62 -9.18 1.62
CA HIS A 61 1.63 -10.24 1.63
C HIS A 61 0.67 -10.10 0.43
N ASN A 62 0.85 -10.94 -0.58
CA ASN A 62 0.02 -10.97 -1.80
C ASN A 62 -0.11 -9.60 -2.49
N GLY A 63 0.99 -8.85 -2.60
CA GLY A 63 1.01 -7.54 -3.24
C GLY A 63 0.78 -6.35 -2.33
N PHE A 64 0.62 -6.55 -1.02
CA PHE A 64 0.37 -5.48 -0.07
C PHE A 64 1.33 -5.45 1.12
N ALA A 65 1.53 -4.27 1.69
CA ALA A 65 2.07 -4.06 3.03
C ALA A 65 1.07 -3.20 3.84
N ALA A 66 0.71 -3.65 5.04
CA ALA A 66 -0.35 -3.02 5.84
C ALA A 66 -0.17 -3.25 7.35
N ASP A 67 1.03 -3.05 7.90
CA ASP A 67 1.33 -3.46 9.29
C ASP A 67 1.16 -2.36 10.33
N VAL A 68 0.89 -1.12 9.91
CA VAL A 68 0.89 0.05 10.79
C VAL A 68 -0.44 0.76 10.75
N GLU A 69 -1.05 0.95 11.91
CA GLU A 69 -2.27 1.73 12.05
C GLU A 69 -2.06 3.18 11.62
N GLY A 70 -2.96 3.67 10.78
CA GLY A 70 -2.90 5.03 10.26
C GLY A 70 -3.35 5.12 8.81
N ILE A 71 -3.14 6.31 8.26
CA ILE A 71 -3.47 6.67 6.89
C ILE A 71 -2.25 7.36 6.32
N ALA A 72 -1.74 6.87 5.20
CA ALA A 72 -0.78 7.64 4.42
C ALA A 72 -1.52 8.76 3.68
N ASN A 73 -1.01 9.98 3.79
CA ASN A 73 -1.46 11.12 3.01
C ASN A 73 -0.65 11.25 1.71
N ASP A 74 0.63 10.87 1.75
CA ASP A 74 1.52 10.94 0.59
C ASP A 74 2.56 9.80 0.63
N ILE A 75 3.05 9.41 -0.55
CA ILE A 75 4.09 8.40 -0.72
C ILE A 75 5.17 8.85 -1.71
N LEU A 76 6.41 8.45 -1.45
CA LEU A 76 7.51 8.67 -2.38
C LEU A 76 8.51 7.52 -2.36
N ILE A 77 9.27 7.39 -3.44
CA ILE A 77 10.38 6.44 -3.54
C ILE A 77 11.70 7.19 -3.33
N GLN A 78 12.52 6.71 -2.41
CA GLN A 78 13.89 7.17 -2.20
C GLN A 78 14.80 6.68 -3.34
N GLN A 79 15.96 7.32 -3.50
CA GLN A 79 16.95 6.91 -4.52
C GLN A 79 17.45 5.47 -4.35
N ASP A 80 17.40 4.92 -3.13
CA ASP A 80 17.75 3.53 -2.84
C ASP A 80 16.60 2.54 -3.05
N GLY A 81 15.48 2.99 -3.64
CA GLY A 81 14.32 2.16 -3.98
C GLY A 81 13.31 1.96 -2.84
N LYS A 82 13.59 2.49 -1.65
CA LYS A 82 12.68 2.38 -0.49
C LYS A 82 11.46 3.27 -0.65
N ILE A 83 10.34 2.81 -0.12
CA ILE A 83 9.08 3.55 -0.10
C ILE A 83 8.98 4.28 1.24
N ILE A 84 8.73 5.59 1.18
CA ILE A 84 8.35 6.41 2.34
C ILE A 84 6.87 6.70 2.22
N ALA A 85 6.15 6.46 3.33
CA ALA A 85 4.77 6.90 3.50
C ALA A 85 4.72 7.91 4.64
N SER A 86 4.09 9.06 4.38
CA SER A 86 3.87 10.10 5.39
C SER A 86 2.38 10.25 5.66
N GLY A 87 2.01 10.47 6.92
CA GLY A 87 0.62 10.55 7.32
C GLY A 87 0.42 10.57 8.82
N SER A 88 -0.72 10.05 9.30
CA SER A 88 -1.00 9.96 10.75
C SER A 88 -0.03 9.05 11.51
N ALA A 89 0.78 8.27 10.79
CA ALA A 89 2.04 7.71 11.26
C ALA A 89 3.17 8.05 10.26
N LEU A 90 4.37 8.35 10.77
CA LEU A 90 5.58 8.45 9.95
C LEU A 90 6.23 7.08 9.88
N LEU A 91 6.22 6.43 8.72
CA LEU A 91 6.79 5.08 8.55
C LEU A 91 7.90 5.07 7.50
N ARG A 92 9.00 4.38 7.82
CA ARG A 92 10.05 4.02 6.87
C ARG A 92 10.07 2.51 6.71
N TYR A 93 9.69 2.00 5.53
CA TYR A 93 9.79 0.57 5.23
C TYR A 93 11.21 0.27 4.70
N LEU A 94 11.88 -0.71 5.31
CA LEU A 94 13.18 -1.22 4.85
C LEU A 94 12.95 -2.57 4.16
N PRO A 95 13.75 -2.93 3.12
CA PRO A 95 13.54 -4.11 2.30
C PRO A 95 13.70 -5.43 3.06
#